data_AF-A0A2D6SIJ5-F1
#
_entry.id   AF-A0A2D6SIJ5-F1
#
_cell.length_a   1.000
_cell.length_b   1.000
_cell.length_c   1.000
_cell.angle_alpha   90.00
_cell.angle_beta   90.00
_cell.angle_gamma   90.00
#
_symmetry.space_group_name_H-M   'P 1'
#
loop_
_entity.id
_entity.type
_entity.pdbx_description
1 polymer ?
#
loop_
_entity_poly.entity_id
_entity_poly.type
_entity_poly.pdbx_seq_one_letter_code
_entity_poly.pdbx_strand_id
1 'polypeptide(L)' 'MSDLELKALVFDVFGTVVDWRTSIANEVSNQLKDKGFDLNWLAFSEAWRAKYQPSMEGVRSGKRGYVRLDVLHLENLMEV' A
#
# COMPACT_ATOMS: atom_id res chain seq x y z
N MET A 1 11.70 -17.13 -38.44
CA MET A 1 12.23 -16.33 -37.31
C MET A 1 11.70 -17.00 -36.06
N SER A 2 12.58 -17.43 -35.16
CA SER A 2 12.21 -18.23 -33.98
C SER A 2 11.22 -17.49 -33.10
N ASP A 3 10.11 -18.16 -32.79
CA ASP A 3 9.16 -17.77 -31.76
C ASP A 3 9.89 -17.48 -30.45
N LEU A 4 9.73 -16.27 -29.91
CA LEU A 4 10.04 -16.02 -28.51
C LEU A 4 9.02 -16.80 -27.69
N GLU A 5 9.37 -18.02 -27.27
CA GLU A 5 8.55 -18.84 -26.39
C GLU A 5 8.42 -18.13 -25.03
N LEU A 6 7.22 -17.65 -24.71
CA LEU A 6 6.90 -16.98 -23.45
C LEU A 6 7.03 -17.98 -22.29
N LYS A 7 7.95 -17.73 -21.37
CA LYS A 7 8.23 -18.63 -20.23
C LYS A 7 7.64 -18.17 -18.89
N ALA A 8 7.40 -16.87 -18.73
CA ALA A 8 6.92 -16.33 -17.47
C ALA A 8 6.14 -15.02 -17.67
N LEU A 9 5.15 -14.80 -16.81
CA LEU A 9 4.46 -13.53 -16.62
C LEU A 9 4.56 -13.16 -15.15
N VAL A 10 5.04 -11.95 -14.87
CA VAL A 10 5.16 -11.41 -13.51
C VAL A 10 4.30 -10.16 -13.44
N PHE A 11 3.53 -10.05 -12.37
CA PHE A 11 2.56 -8.97 -12.19
C PHE A 11 2.93 -8.14 -10.98
N ASP A 12 2.87 -6.82 -11.14
CA ASP A 12 2.64 -5.95 -9.99
C ASP A 12 1.30 -6.34 -9.34
N VAL A 13 1.18 -6.12 -8.03
CA VAL A 13 0.03 -6.62 -7.26
C VAL A 13 -0.90 -5.49 -6.85
N PHE A 14 -0.39 -4.46 -6.17
CA PHE A 14 -1.22 -3.39 -5.62
C PHE A 14 -1.75 -2.44 -6.69
N GLY A 15 -3.00 -2.66 -7.11
CA GLY A 15 -3.69 -1.89 -8.12
C GLY A 15 -3.81 -2.66 -9.44
N THR A 16 -2.77 -3.42 -9.82
CA THR A 16 -2.83 -4.28 -11.01
C THR A 16 -3.62 -5.56 -10.77
N VAL A 17 -3.46 -6.21 -9.63
CA VAL A 17 -4.15 -7.49 -9.29
C VAL A 17 -5.25 -7.29 -8.25
N VAL A 18 -5.04 -6.38 -7.29
CA VAL A 18 -5.98 -6.16 -6.18
C VAL A 18 -6.43 -4.71 -6.06
N ASP A 19 -7.70 -4.50 -5.72
CA ASP A 19 -8.23 -3.20 -5.30
C ASP A 19 -7.87 -2.94 -3.83
N TRP A 20 -6.69 -2.37 -3.62
CA TRP A 20 -6.22 -1.99 -2.29
C TRP A 20 -7.02 -0.81 -1.69
N ARG A 21 -7.52 0.12 -2.52
CA ARG A 21 -8.12 1.38 -2.05
C ARG A 21 -9.41 1.12 -1.32
N THR A 22 -10.30 0.33 -1.94
CA THR A 22 -11.59 -0.02 -1.35
C THR A 22 -11.42 -1.03 -0.23
N SER A 23 -10.51 -2.00 -0.37
CA SER A 23 -10.26 -3.02 0.66
C SER A 23 -9.82 -2.41 2.00
N ILE A 24 -8.86 -1.48 1.97
CA ILE A 24 -8.41 -0.78 3.19
C ILE A 24 -9.51 0.09 3.77
N ALA A 25 -10.26 0.83 2.95
CA ALA A 25 -11.34 1.69 3.43
C ALA A 25 -12.43 0.89 4.14
N ASN A 26 -12.82 -0.25 3.56
CA ASN A 26 -13.80 -1.15 4.15
C ASN A 26 -13.30 -1.74 5.48
N GLU A 27 -12.05 -2.21 5.52
CA GLU A 27 -11.48 -2.81 6.73
C GLU A 27 -11.44 -1.81 7.89
N VAL A 28 -10.95 -0.59 7.63
CA VAL A 28 -10.87 0.45 8.65
C VAL A 28 -12.27 0.89 9.09
N SER A 29 -13.21 1.04 8.14
CA SER A 29 -14.61 1.34 8.45
C SER A 29 -15.22 0.27 9.37
N ASN A 30 -15.04 -1.01 9.04
CA ASN A 30 -15.58 -2.12 9.82
C ASN A 30 -15.00 -2.16 11.25
N GLN A 31 -13.72 -1.81 11.44
CA GLN A 31 -13.10 -1.83 12.76
C GLN A 31 -13.42 -0.60 13.64
N LEU A 32 -13.73 0.55 13.03
CA LEU A 32 -13.82 1.82 13.75
C LEU A 32 -15.24 2.41 13.81
N LYS A 33 -16.13 2.04 12.88
CA LYS A 33 -17.51 2.54 12.87
C LYS A 33 -18.25 2.23 14.16
N ASP A 34 -18.16 1.00 14.65
CA ASP A 34 -18.81 0.58 15.91
C ASP A 34 -18.18 1.23 17.16
N LYS A 35 -16.99 1.83 17.00
CA LYS A 35 -16.32 2.63 18.05
C LYS A 35 -16.69 4.11 17.98
N GLY A 36 -17.62 4.49 17.09
CA GLY A 36 -18.13 5.87 16.98
C GLY A 36 -17.33 6.78 16.06
N PHE A 37 -16.37 6.26 15.28
CA PHE A 37 -15.66 7.07 14.30
C PHE A 37 -16.47 7.21 13.01
N ASP A 38 -16.57 8.44 12.52
CA ASP A 38 -17.20 8.77 11.24
C ASP A 38 -16.25 9.63 10.41
N LEU A 39 -15.54 8.99 9.47
CA LEU A 39 -14.51 9.58 8.63
C LEU A 39 -14.75 9.18 7.17
N ASN A 40 -14.16 9.94 6.25
CA ASN A 40 -14.03 9.49 4.88
C ASN A 40 -12.94 8.41 4.77
N TRP A 41 -13.34 7.15 4.85
CA TRP A 41 -12.43 6.00 4.84
C TRP A 41 -11.65 5.84 3.53
N LEU A 42 -12.19 6.31 2.40
CA LEU A 42 -11.45 6.33 1.14
C LEU A 42 -10.34 7.38 1.16
N ALA A 43 -10.61 8.57 1.71
CA ALA A 43 -9.61 9.60 1.90
C ALA A 43 -8.52 9.14 2.89
N PHE A 44 -8.87 8.38 3.92
CA PHE A 44 -7.91 7.73 4.82
C PHE A 44 -6.99 6.76 4.06
N SER A 45 -7.53 5.84 3.25
CA SER A 45 -6.74 4.93 2.43
C SER A 45 -5.79 5.67 1.48
N GLU A 46 -6.24 6.77 0.87
CA GLU A 46 -5.44 7.60 -0.02
C GLU A 46 -4.32 8.34 0.72
N ALA A 47 -4.61 8.92 1.88
CA ALA A 47 -3.62 9.59 2.73
C ALA A 47 -2.52 8.61 3.16
N TRP A 48 -2.90 7.39 3.54
CA TRP A 48 -1.93 6.35 3.87
C TRP A 48 -1.12 5.90 2.66
N ARG A 49 -1.75 5.71 1.49
CA ARG A 49 -1.02 5.36 0.25
C ARG A 49 -0.08 6.47 -0.21
N ALA A 50 -0.40 7.75 0.03
CA ALA A 50 0.46 8.88 -0.34
C ALA A 50 1.85 8.81 0.32
N LYS A 51 1.96 8.16 1.49
CA LYS A 51 3.22 7.95 2.20
C LYS A 51 4.07 6.78 1.66
N TYR A 52 3.51 5.93 0.80
CA TYR A 52 4.17 4.73 0.26
C TYR A 52 5.46 5.04 -0.50
N GLN A 53 5.42 5.97 -1.47
CA GLN A 53 6.61 6.33 -2.24
C GLN A 53 7.66 7.08 -1.40
N PRO A 54 7.29 8.10 -0.58
CA PRO A 54 8.23 8.77 0.32
C PRO A 54 8.96 7.84 1.29
N SER A 55 8.24 6.91 1.94
CA SER A 55 8.83 5.99 2.91
C SER A 55 9.81 5.00 2.27
N MET A 56 9.49 4.49 1.07
CA MET A 56 10.43 3.65 0.31
C MET A 56 11.66 4.42 -0.19
N GLU A 57 11.54 5.73 -0.42
CA GLU A 57 12.66 6.53 -0.92
C GLU A 57 13.85 6.59 0.05
N GLY A 58 13.60 6.55 1.36
CA GLY A 58 14.66 6.45 2.37
C GLY A 58 15.53 5.20 2.18
N VAL A 59 14.92 4.08 1.77
CA VAL A 59 15.63 2.83 1.47
C VAL A 59 16.31 2.91 0.10
N ARG A 60 15.60 3.38 -0.93
CA ARG A 60 16.16 3.48 -2.31
C ARG A 60 17.36 4.41 -2.40
N SER A 61 17.33 5.52 -1.65
CA SER A 61 18.43 6.49 -1.59
C SER A 61 19.58 6.10 -0.64
N GLY A 62 19.46 4.98 0.08
CA GLY A 62 20.48 4.53 1.04
C GLY A 62 20.53 5.31 2.35
N LYS A 63 19.59 6.24 2.60
CA LYS A 63 19.48 6.97 3.88
C LYS A 63 19.10 6.07 5.04
N ARG A 64 18.45 4.94 4.76
CA ARG A 64 18.09 3.87 5.69
C ARG A 64 18.42 2.51 5.08
N GLY A 65 18.79 1.53 5.92
CA GLY A 65 18.91 0.14 5.49
C GLY A 65 17.57 -0.49 5.07
N TYR A 66 17.65 -1.63 4.38
CA TYR A 66 16.46 -2.36 3.95
C TYR A 66 15.58 -2.76 5.15
N VAL A 67 14.27 -2.61 4.97
CA VAL A 67 13.23 -3.16 5.85
C VAL A 67 12.11 -3.75 5.00
N ARG A 68 11.35 -4.67 5.59
CA ARG A 68 10.14 -5.19 4.94
C ARG A 68 9.13 -4.06 4.76
N LEU A 69 8.33 -4.15 3.70
CA LEU A 69 7.33 -3.14 3.39
C LEU A 69 6.29 -2.98 4.51
N ASP A 70 5.95 -4.04 5.25
CA ASP A 70 5.04 -3.96 6.41
C ASP A 70 5.52 -2.99 7.49
N VAL A 71 6.84 -2.87 7.67
CA VAL A 71 7.42 -1.92 8.63
C VAL A 71 7.13 -0.49 8.16
N LEU A 72 7.36 -0.21 6.88
CA LEU A 72 7.08 1.11 6.29
C LEU A 72 5.56 1.40 6.30
N HIS A 73 4.71 0.41 6.03
CA HIS A 73 3.26 0.59 6.11
C HIS A 73 2.80 0.94 7.53
N LEU A 74 3.33 0.27 8.55
CA LEU A 74 3.01 0.60 9.94
C LEU A 74 3.50 2.00 10.31
N GLU A 75 4.72 2.37 9.95
CA GLU A 75 5.24 3.73 10.19
C GLU A 75 4.37 4.79 9.51
N ASN A 76 3.99 4.55 8.25
CA ASN A 76 3.10 5.43 7.50
C ASN A 76 1.72 5.56 8.17
N LEU A 77 1.20 4.48 8.76
CA LEU A 77 -0.09 4.49 9.47
C LEU A 77 -0.04 5.39 10.70
N MET A 78 1.08 5.39 11.42
CA MET A 78 1.26 6.23 12.62
C MET A 78 1.34 7.73 12.29
N GLU A 79 1.53 8.10 11.03
CA GLU A 79 1.61 9.49 10.56
C GLU A 79 0.32 10.00 9.90
N VAL A 80 -0.71 9.16 9.76
CA VAL A 80 -1.99 9.48 9.10
C VAL A 80 -3.07 9.60 10.15
#